data_AF-T0YK13-F1
#
_entry.id   AF-T0YK13-F1
#
_cell.length_a   1.000
_cell.length_b   1.000
_cell.length_c   1.000
_cell.angle_alpha   90.00
_cell.angle_beta   90.00
_cell.angle_gamma   90.00
#
_symmetry.space_group_name_H-M   'P 1'
#
loop_
_entity.id
_entity.type
_entity.pdbx_description
1 polymer ?
#
loop_
_entity_poly.entity_id
_entity_poly.type
_entity_poly.pdbx_seq_one_letter_code
_entity_poly.pdbx_strand_id
1 'polypeptide(L)'
;YEIGTGLLGGAIIPLSLFPSYFGNVLYALPFQFMFYIPITEFTGIGTINPQIFLVGLAWLAALIAIAYASWKFAFSKLTSAGG
;
A
#
# COMPACT_ATOMS: atom_id res chain seq x y z
N TYR A 1 5.30 15.19 5.05
CA TYR A 1 5.36 13.73 4.83
C TYR A 1 4.10 13.20 4.13
N GLU A 2 3.07 14.01 3.89
CA GLU A 2 1.74 13.56 3.40
C GLU A 2 1.55 13.61 1.87
N ILE A 3 2.48 14.24 1.14
CA ILE A 3 2.31 14.50 -0.31
C ILE A 3 2.49 13.22 -1.14
N GLY A 4 3.40 12.33 -0.72
CA GLY A 4 3.74 11.11 -1.46
C GLY A 4 2.61 10.06 -1.45
N THR A 5 1.96 9.87 -0.30
CA THR A 5 0.82 8.94 -0.18
C THR A 5 -0.43 9.44 -0.89
N GLY A 6 -0.68 10.76 -0.91
CA GLY A 6 -1.80 11.36 -1.64
C GLY A 6 -1.66 11.26 -3.16
N LEU A 7 -0.44 11.43 -3.69
CA LEU A 7 -0.17 11.27 -5.13
C LEU A 7 -0.22 9.80 -5.57
N LEU A 8 0.41 8.90 -4.81
CA LEU A 8 0.50 7.47 -5.17
C LEU A 8 -0.78 6.68 -4.83
N GLY A 9 -1.59 7.15 -3.88
CA GLY A 9 -2.86 6.51 -3.51
C GLY A 9 -4.05 6.91 -4.39
N GLY A 10 -3.86 7.87 -5.31
CA GLY A 10 -4.92 8.37 -6.18
C GLY A 10 -5.85 9.39 -5.53
N ALA A 11 -5.41 10.07 -4.46
CA ALA A 11 -6.20 11.08 -3.74
C ALA A 11 -6.31 12.41 -4.52
N ILE A 12 -5.30 12.74 -5.34
CA ILE A 12 -5.24 13.98 -6.14
C ILE A 12 -5.60 13.71 -7.60
N ILE A 13 -5.17 12.57 -8.15
CA ILE A 13 -5.46 12.15 -9.52
C ILE A 13 -5.97 10.71 -9.49
N PRO A 14 -7.19 10.43 -9.98
CA PRO A 14 -7.70 9.06 -10.12
C PRO A 14 -6.69 8.14 -10.80
N LEU A 15 -6.50 6.94 -10.26
CA LEU A 15 -5.58 5.94 -10.82
C LEU A 15 -5.89 5.62 -12.30
N SER A 16 -7.16 5.75 -12.71
CA SER A 16 -7.63 5.59 -14.08
C SER A 16 -7.09 6.62 -15.09
N LEU A 17 -6.54 7.74 -14.62
CA LEU A 17 -5.98 8.80 -15.46
C LEU A 17 -4.45 8.70 -15.60
N PHE A 18 -3.80 7.78 -14.87
CA PHE A 18 -2.36 7.55 -15.02
C PHE A 18 -2.05 6.77 -16.31
N PRO A 19 -0.89 7.04 -16.96
CA PRO A 19 -0.43 6.26 -18.11
C PRO A 19 -0.37 4.77 -17.77
N SER A 20 -0.70 3.88 -18.70
CA SER A 20 -0.86 2.44 -18.47
C SER A 20 0.31 1.78 -17.72
N TYR A 21 1.55 2.19 -18.01
CA TYR A 21 2.74 1.72 -17.30
C TYR A 21 2.75 2.11 -15.81
N PHE A 22 2.35 3.34 -15.49
CA PHE A 22 2.31 3.85 -14.12
C PHE A 22 1.09 3.32 -13.36
N GLY A 23 -0.07 3.24 -14.03
CA GLY A 23 -1.29 2.65 -13.47
C GLY A 23 -1.07 1.22 -13.02
N ASN A 24 -0.44 0.37 -13.84
CA ASN A 24 -0.17 -1.03 -13.49
C ASN A 24 0.70 -1.18 -12.23
N VAL A 25 1.69 -0.31 -12.04
CA VAL A 25 2.54 -0.32 -10.82
C VAL A 25 1.72 0.12 -9.60
N LEU A 26 0.89 1.15 -9.74
CA LEU A 26 0.03 1.63 -8.66
C LEU A 26 -1.06 0.61 -8.27
N TYR A 27 -1.59 -0.14 -9.23
CA TYR A 27 -2.50 -1.28 -8.99
C TYR A 27 -1.80 -2.48 -8.33
N ALA A 28 -0.48 -2.57 -8.35
CA ALA A 28 0.27 -3.59 -7.63
C ALA A 28 0.64 -3.16 -6.19
N LEU A 29 0.55 -1.87 -5.89
CA LEU A 29 0.92 -1.29 -4.61
C LEU A 29 -0.26 -1.26 -3.62
N PRO A 30 0.00 -1.22 -2.30
CA PRO A 30 -1.06 -1.22 -1.29
C PRO A 30 -1.76 0.15 -1.17
N PHE A 31 -1.27 1.18 -1.84
CA PHE A 31 -1.77 2.56 -1.68
C PHE A 31 -3.18 2.76 -2.24
N GLN A 32 -3.61 1.94 -3.20
CA GLN A 32 -4.97 1.98 -3.77
C GLN A 32 -6.08 1.70 -2.74
N PHE A 33 -5.76 0.97 -1.66
CA PHE A 33 -6.71 0.72 -0.57
C PHE A 33 -6.99 1.96 0.28
N MET A 34 -6.12 2.98 0.22
CA MET A 34 -6.25 4.17 1.08
C MET A 34 -7.26 5.19 0.53
N PHE A 35 -7.33 5.35 -0.80
CA PHE A 35 -8.18 6.38 -1.41
C PHE A 35 -9.01 5.85 -2.58
N TYR A 36 -8.39 5.13 -3.53
CA TYR A 36 -9.08 4.68 -4.74
C TYR A 36 -10.30 3.78 -4.45
N ILE A 37 -10.12 2.70 -3.68
CA ILE A 37 -11.23 1.78 -3.37
C ILE A 37 -12.39 2.48 -2.63
N PRO A 38 -12.16 3.21 -1.52
CA PRO A 38 -13.23 3.95 -0.85
C PRO A 38 -13.94 4.95 -1.76
N ILE A 39 -13.19 5.70 -2.58
CA ILE A 39 -13.78 6.70 -3.50
C ILE A 39 -14.63 5.99 -4.55
N THR A 40 -14.16 4.90 -5.17
CA THR A 40 -14.93 4.13 -6.16
C THR A 40 -16.20 3.55 -5.54
N GLU A 41 -16.12 2.96 -4.34
CA GLU A 41 -17.30 2.44 -3.64
C GLU A 41 -18.30 3.55 -3.25
N PHE A 42 -17.82 4.67 -2.70
CA PHE A 42 -18.70 5.76 -2.26
C PHE A 42 -19.32 6.55 -3.42
N THR A 43 -18.62 6.67 -4.55
CA THR A 43 -19.12 7.38 -5.73
C THR A 43 -19.93 6.47 -6.65
N GLY A 44 -19.81 5.14 -6.51
CA GLY A 44 -20.40 4.16 -7.44
C GLY A 44 -19.78 4.22 -8.84
N ILE A 45 -18.67 4.93 -9.02
CA ILE A 45 -18.00 5.12 -10.31
C ILE A 45 -16.95 4.01 -10.48
N GLY A 46 -17.32 2.98 -11.23
CA GLY A 46 -16.43 1.87 -11.60
C GLY A 46 -16.86 0.53 -10.99
N THR A 47 -16.06 -0.51 -11.23
CA THR A 47 -16.28 -1.85 -10.68
C THR A 47 -15.00 -2.31 -10.01
N ILE A 48 -15.11 -2.72 -8.75
CA ILE A 48 -13.97 -3.25 -8.00
C ILE A 48 -13.82 -4.74 -8.33
N ASN A 49 -12.64 -5.12 -8.81
CA ASN A 49 -12.30 -6.53 -8.99
C ASN A 49 -12.03 -7.17 -7.62
N PRO A 50 -12.76 -8.22 -7.20
CA PRO A 50 -12.56 -8.89 -5.91
C PRO A 50 -11.13 -9.42 -5.69
N GLN A 51 -10.38 -9.69 -6.77
CA GLN A 51 -8.98 -10.14 -6.70
C GLN A 51 -8.08 -9.10 -6.03
N ILE A 52 -8.48 -7.82 -5.99
CA ILE A 52 -7.70 -6.78 -5.33
C ILE A 52 -7.47 -7.12 -3.86
N PHE A 53 -8.45 -7.70 -3.16
CA PHE A 53 -8.31 -8.08 -1.75
C PHE A 53 -7.17 -9.08 -1.50
N LEU A 54 -6.83 -9.92 -2.49
CA LEU A 54 -5.67 -10.82 -2.40
C LEU A 54 -4.36 -10.04 -2.41
N VAL A 55 -4.26 -8.97 -3.20
CA VAL A 55 -3.12 -8.06 -3.21
C VAL A 55 -2.99 -7.37 -1.84
N GLY A 56 -4.11 -6.95 -1.25
CA GLY A 56 -4.15 -6.39 0.10
C GLY A 56 -3.64 -7.38 1.16
N LEU A 57 -4.12 -8.62 1.12
CA LEU A 57 -3.67 -9.69 2.04
C LEU A 57 -2.19 -10.03 1.86
N ALA A 58 -1.69 -10.07 0.61
CA ALA A 58 -0.29 -10.30 0.32
C ALA A 58 0.61 -9.20 0.93
N TRP A 59 0.21 -7.93 0.79
CA TRP A 59 0.92 -6.81 1.41
C TRP A 59 0.85 -6.81 2.92
N LEU A 60 -0.30 -7.16 3.50
CA LEU A 60 -0.44 -7.31 4.95
C LEU A 60 0.54 -8.36 5.48
N ALA A 61 0.60 -9.53 4.85
CA ALA A 61 1.53 -10.60 5.21
C ALA A 61 3.00 -10.15 5.05
N ALA A 62 3.33 -9.47 3.95
CA ALA A 62 4.68 -8.97 3.70
C ALA A 62 5.13 -7.95 4.75
N LEU A 63 4.27 -6.98 5.09
CA LEU A 63 4.57 -5.96 6.10
C LEU A 63 4.74 -6.56 7.50
N ILE A 64 3.89 -7.53 7.86
CA ILE A 64 4.03 -8.29 9.10
C ILE A 64 5.39 -9.00 9.12
N ALA A 65 5.73 -9.74 8.06
CA ALA A 65 7.01 -10.45 7.97
C ALA A 65 8.22 -9.49 8.09
N ILE A 66 8.17 -8.34 7.41
CA ILE A 66 9.19 -7.30 7.50
C ILE A 66 9.29 -6.73 8.93
N ALA A 67 8.17 -6.46 9.58
CA ALA A 67 8.14 -5.95 10.95
C ALA A 67 8.76 -6.97 11.93
N TYR A 68 8.37 -8.25 11.84
CA TYR A 68 8.94 -9.32 12.67
C TYR A 68 10.44 -9.52 12.43
N ALA A 69 10.88 -9.52 11.16
CA ALA A 69 12.30 -9.63 10.81
C ALA A 69 13.10 -8.42 11.34
N SER A 70 12.55 -7.21 11.18
CA SER A 70 13.16 -5.98 11.68
C SER A 70 13.28 -6.00 13.19
N TRP A 71 12.23 -6.44 13.90
CA TRP A 71 12.25 -6.61 15.35
C TRP A 71 13.34 -7.60 15.78
N LYS A 72 13.39 -8.77 15.16
CA LYS A 72 14.41 -9.80 15.47
C LYS A 72 15.83 -9.27 15.25
N PHE A 73 16.06 -8.52 14.16
CA PHE A 73 17.39 -7.99 13.84
C PHE A 73 17.77 -6.79 14.73
N ALA A 74 16.85 -5.85 14.93
CA ALA A 74 17.10 -4.64 15.71
C ALA A 74 17.34 -4.94 17.19
N PHE A 75 16.57 -5.85 17.80
CA PHE A 75 16.75 -6.24 19.19
C PHE A 75 18.09 -6.95 19.44
N SER A 76 18.58 -7.74 18.47
CA SER A 76 19.90 -8.39 18.58
C SER A 76 21.07 -7.40 18.61
N LYS A 77 20.91 -6.21 17.99
CA LYS A 77 21.94 -5.17 17.96
C LYS A 77 21.84 -4.20 19.13
N LEU A 78 20.64 -3.90 19.64
CA LEU A 78 20.46 -2.96 20.75
C LEU A 78 21.04 -3.48 22.07
N THR A 79 20.98 -4.79 22.33
CA THR A 79 21.56 -5.37 23.56
C THR A 79 23.09 -5.28 23.63
N SER A 80 23.79 -4.97 22.54
CA SER A 80 25.25 -4.82 22.53
C SER A 80 25.73 -3.42 22.92
N ALA A 81 24.85 -2.42 22.99
CA ALA A 81 25.21 -1.02 23.27
C ALA A 81 24.71 -0.51 24.64
N GLY A 82 24.05 -1.37 25.42
CA GLY A 82 23.55 -1.06 26.77
C GLY A 82 24.20 -1.85 27.90
N GLY A 83 25.33 -2.52 27.62
CA GLY A 83 26.17 -3.18 28.62
C GLY A 83 27.25 -2.25 29.14
#